data_AF-A0A6G3YT98-F1
#
_entry.id   AF-A0A6G3YT98-F1
#
_cell.length_a   1.000
_cell.length_b   1.000
_cell.length_c   1.000
_cell.angle_alpha   90.00
_cell.angle_beta   90.00
_cell.angle_gamma   90.00
#
_symmetry.space_group_name_H-M   'P 1'
#
loop_
_entity.id
_entity.type
_entity.pdbx_description
1 polymer ?
#
loop_
_entity_poly.entity_id
_entity_poly.type
_entity_poly.pdbx_seq_one_letter_code
_entity_poly.pdbx_strand_id
1 'polypeptide(L)'
;MSSESVQAFNDKVAASPELQAKLRAVTSPMDFLTLAKAEGFELTMVDLQDMAQRAYQHWIKRLEPKVGGFFNQVRNTKALDDQLKTCQVPADVMSLAQQCGVELSNTDLQQAAIAAEAVPGFSFEKLWFRGLGLIG
;
A
#
# COMPACT_ATOMS: atom_id res chain seq x y z
N MET A 1 -2.30 23.15 -6.16
CA MET A 1 -0.94 23.09 -5.58
C MET A 1 -0.57 21.70 -5.05
N SER A 2 -1.51 20.88 -4.53
CA SER A 2 -1.24 19.52 -4.04
C SER A 2 -0.57 18.58 -5.06
N SER A 3 -1.06 18.54 -6.30
CA SER A 3 -0.59 17.53 -7.26
C SER A 3 0.84 17.76 -7.78
N GLU A 4 1.33 19.01 -7.82
CA GLU A 4 2.65 19.34 -8.34
C GLU A 4 3.77 18.93 -7.37
N SER A 5 3.60 19.23 -6.07
CA SER A 5 4.55 18.80 -5.03
C SER A 5 4.61 17.28 -4.90
N VAL A 6 3.45 16.61 -5.01
CA VAL A 6 3.37 15.14 -5.01
C VAL A 6 4.10 14.54 -6.22
N GLN A 7 3.87 15.09 -7.41
CA GLN A 7 4.51 14.60 -8.63
C GLN A 7 6.03 14.81 -8.55
N ALA A 8 6.47 16.00 -8.16
CA ALA A 8 7.89 16.31 -8.02
C ALA A 8 8.59 15.42 -6.98
N PHE A 9 7.92 15.11 -5.85
CA PHE A 9 8.45 14.16 -4.88
C PHE A 9 8.59 12.75 -5.47
N ASN A 10 7.56 12.26 -6.17
CA ASN A 10 7.60 10.94 -6.82
C ASN A 10 8.67 10.86 -7.91
N ASP A 11 8.86 11.92 -8.69
CA ASP A 11 9.91 12.00 -9.70
C ASP A 11 11.31 11.97 -9.05
N LYS A 12 11.49 12.69 -7.94
CA LYS A 12 12.74 12.65 -7.15
C LYS A 12 13.02 11.25 -6.59
N VAL A 13 11.98 10.57 -6.09
CA VAL A 13 12.08 9.18 -5.60
C VAL A 13 12.46 8.23 -6.73
N ALA A 14 11.84 8.36 -7.91
CA ALA A 14 12.16 7.53 -9.07
C ALA A 14 13.63 7.71 -9.51
N ALA A 15 14.15 8.94 -9.43
CA ALA A 15 15.52 9.27 -9.80
C ALA A 15 16.59 8.95 -8.74
N SER A 16 16.21 8.64 -7.49
CA SER A 16 17.16 8.44 -6.39
C SER A 16 17.03 7.06 -5.72
N PRO A 17 17.99 6.14 -5.96
CA PRO A 17 18.05 4.85 -5.26
C PRO A 17 18.14 4.99 -3.73
N GLU A 18 18.80 6.04 -3.24
CA GLU A 18 18.92 6.32 -1.81
C GLU A 18 17.53 6.66 -1.21
N LEU A 19 16.73 7.50 -1.88
CA LEU A 19 15.38 7.82 -1.40
C LEU A 19 14.46 6.62 -1.48
N GLN A 20 14.61 5.75 -2.48
CA GLN A 20 13.89 4.48 -2.53
C GLN A 20 14.25 3.60 -1.32
N ALA A 21 15.53 3.54 -0.93
CA ALA A 21 15.94 2.80 0.27
C ALA A 21 15.35 3.41 1.55
N LYS A 22 15.37 4.75 1.71
CA LYS A 22 14.74 5.44 2.84
C LYS A 22 13.22 5.18 2.90
N LEU A 23 12.54 5.16 1.75
CA LEU A 23 11.12 4.83 1.67
C LEU A 23 10.81 3.37 2.01
N ARG A 24 11.75 2.43 1.82
CA ARG A 24 11.57 1.05 2.29
C ARG A 24 11.55 0.97 3.82
N ALA A 25 12.33 1.83 4.49
CA ALA A 25 12.40 1.90 5.95
C ALA A 25 11.22 2.65 6.61
N VAL A 26 10.36 3.32 5.84
CA VAL A 26 9.14 3.96 6.35
C VAL A 26 8.19 2.89 6.89
N THR A 27 7.74 3.06 8.12
CA THR A 27 6.81 2.14 8.80
C THR A 27 5.43 2.75 9.04
N SER A 28 5.35 4.08 9.01
CA SER A 28 4.12 4.82 9.24
C SER A 28 3.86 5.91 8.20
N PRO A 29 2.61 6.36 8.05
CA PRO A 29 2.27 7.48 7.17
C PRO A 29 2.95 8.80 7.62
N MET A 30 3.21 8.95 8.91
CA MET A 30 3.91 10.13 9.46
C MET A 30 5.41 10.10 9.18
N ASP A 31 6.04 8.91 9.18
CA ASP A 31 7.44 8.74 8.78
C ASP A 31 7.61 9.19 7.32
N PHE A 32 6.65 8.86 6.46
CA PHE A 32 6.63 9.30 5.06
C PHE A 32 6.59 10.82 4.94
N LEU A 33 5.67 11.49 5.65
CA LEU A 33 5.59 12.97 5.62
C LEU A 33 6.85 13.62 6.17
N THR A 34 7.44 13.02 7.20
CA THR A 34 8.71 13.47 7.78
C THR A 34 9.86 13.34 6.79
N LEU A 35 9.93 12.22 6.06
CA LEU A 35 10.90 12.01 5.00
C LEU A 35 10.71 13.03 3.86
N ALA A 36 9.47 13.23 3.40
CA ALA A 36 9.18 14.22 2.35
C ALA A 36 9.62 15.62 2.76
N LYS A 37 9.35 16.02 4.01
CA LYS A 37 9.79 17.30 4.56
C LYS A 37 11.31 17.43 4.64
N ALA A 38 12.01 16.38 5.07
CA ALA A 38 13.48 16.35 5.09
C ALA A 38 14.08 16.50 3.67
N GLU A 39 13.36 16.04 2.66
CA GLU A 39 13.74 16.15 1.25
C GLU A 39 13.33 17.48 0.59
N GLY A 40 12.74 18.41 1.37
CA GLY A 40 12.32 19.74 0.93
C GLY A 40 10.89 19.83 0.39
N PHE A 41 10.06 18.80 0.59
CA PHE A 41 8.68 18.76 0.12
C PHE A 41 7.70 18.91 1.29
N GLU A 42 6.86 19.94 1.23
CA GLU A 42 5.77 20.13 2.18
C GLU A 42 4.52 19.39 1.72
N LEU A 43 4.48 18.08 1.97
CA LEU A 43 3.28 17.26 1.74
C LEU A 43 2.36 17.31 2.95
N THR A 44 1.06 17.41 2.68
CA THR A 44 -0.01 17.38 3.69
C THR A 44 -0.63 15.98 3.82
N MET A 45 -1.47 15.79 4.83
CA MET A 45 -2.27 14.56 4.95
C MET A 45 -3.26 14.38 3.79
N VAL A 46 -3.73 15.47 3.17
CA VAL A 46 -4.60 15.41 1.99
C VAL A 46 -3.81 14.87 0.79
N ASP A 47 -2.59 15.38 0.59
CA ASP A 47 -1.69 14.89 -0.45
C ASP A 47 -1.41 13.39 -0.30
N LEU A 48 -1.18 12.96 0.94
CA LEU A 48 -0.95 11.56 1.27
C LEU A 48 -2.16 10.66 0.97
N GLN A 49 -3.36 11.12 1.29
CA GLN A 49 -4.60 10.40 0.97
C GLN A 49 -4.79 10.25 -0.54
N ASP A 50 -4.57 11.33 -1.30
CA ASP A 50 -4.65 11.30 -2.76
C ASP A 50 -3.61 10.37 -3.37
N MET A 51 -2.38 10.40 -2.88
CA MET A 51 -1.30 9.48 -3.28
C MET A 51 -1.68 8.03 -3.02
N ALA A 52 -2.11 7.72 -1.80
CA ALA A 52 -2.50 6.38 -1.42
C ALA A 52 -3.69 5.86 -2.22
N GLN A 53 -4.68 6.72 -2.51
CA GLN A 53 -5.81 6.38 -3.37
C GLN A 53 -5.32 6.02 -4.78
N ARG A 54 -4.43 6.81 -5.39
CA ARG A 54 -3.84 6.51 -6.70
C ARG A 54 -3.03 5.22 -6.68
N ALA A 55 -2.20 5.04 -5.66
CA ALA A 55 -1.39 3.84 -5.49
C ALA A 55 -2.26 2.57 -5.39
N TYR A 56 -3.33 2.62 -4.59
CA TYR A 56 -4.31 1.54 -4.51
C TYR A 56 -4.95 1.23 -5.88
N GLN A 57 -5.35 2.26 -6.63
CA GLN A 57 -5.93 2.07 -7.96
C GLN A 57 -4.94 1.45 -8.96
N HIS A 58 -3.65 1.75 -8.85
CA HIS A 58 -2.62 1.10 -9.65
C HIS A 58 -2.38 -0.34 -9.22
N TRP A 59 -2.35 -0.59 -7.91
CA TRP A 59 -2.15 -1.91 -7.33
C TRP A 59 -3.29 -2.87 -7.70
N ILE A 60 -4.53 -2.47 -7.46
CA ILE A 60 -5.71 -3.33 -7.65
C ILE A 60 -5.86 -3.80 -9.11
N LYS A 61 -5.45 -2.97 -10.08
CA LYS A 61 -5.46 -3.30 -11.51
C LYS A 61 -4.42 -4.33 -11.92
N ARG A 62 -3.42 -4.60 -11.08
CA ARG A 62 -2.37 -5.59 -11.31
C ARG A 62 -2.70 -6.95 -10.68
N LEU A 63 -3.75 -7.01 -9.86
CA LEU A 63 -4.13 -8.24 -9.19
C LEU A 63 -4.98 -9.11 -10.09
N GLU A 64 -4.89 -10.43 -9.89
CA GLU A 64 -5.83 -11.35 -10.51
C GLU A 64 -7.28 -11.03 -10.07
N PRO A 65 -8.29 -11.26 -10.93
CA PRO A 65 -9.68 -10.85 -10.66
C PRO A 65 -10.23 -11.32 -9.31
N LYS A 66 -9.86 -12.53 -8.88
CA LYS A 66 -10.25 -13.11 -7.59
C LYS A 66 -9.68 -12.30 -6.42
N VAL A 67 -8.38 -12.01 -6.44
CA VAL A 67 -7.67 -11.29 -5.39
C VAL A 67 -8.10 -9.82 -5.38
N GLY A 68 -8.18 -9.19 -6.55
CA GLY A 68 -8.68 -7.83 -6.72
C GLY A 68 -10.14 -7.69 -6.29
N GLY A 69 -10.98 -8.69 -6.56
CA GLY A 69 -12.37 -8.74 -6.11
C GLY A 69 -12.49 -8.70 -4.59
N PHE A 70 -11.72 -9.53 -3.88
CA PHE A 70 -11.66 -9.53 -2.42
C PHE A 70 -11.25 -8.17 -1.86
N PHE A 71 -10.12 -7.61 -2.29
CA PHE A 71 -9.65 -6.33 -1.74
C PHE A 71 -10.58 -5.16 -2.09
N ASN A 72 -11.24 -5.18 -3.25
CA ASN A 72 -12.29 -4.20 -3.57
C ASN A 72 -13.51 -4.34 -2.67
N GLN A 73 -13.94 -5.57 -2.36
CA GLN A 73 -15.04 -5.79 -1.42
C GLN A 73 -14.69 -5.26 -0.03
N VAL A 74 -13.48 -5.55 0.45
CA VAL A 74 -12.96 -5.05 1.73
C VAL A 74 -12.97 -3.52 1.76
N ARG A 75 -12.40 -2.85 0.75
CA ARG A 75 -12.33 -1.39 0.71
C ARG A 75 -13.70 -0.71 0.69
N ASN A 76 -14.71 -1.35 0.12
CA ASN A 76 -16.07 -0.81 0.05
C ASN A 76 -16.93 -1.18 1.26
N THR A 77 -16.43 -2.03 2.17
CA THR A 77 -17.18 -2.52 3.33
C THR A 77 -16.43 -2.20 4.61
N LYS A 78 -16.88 -1.17 5.34
CA LYS A 78 -16.19 -0.71 6.56
C LYS A 78 -15.89 -1.82 7.56
N ALA A 79 -16.83 -2.74 7.80
CA ALA A 79 -16.61 -3.86 8.73
C ALA A 79 -15.46 -4.78 8.30
N LEU A 80 -15.32 -5.05 7.00
CA LEU A 80 -14.24 -5.86 6.45
C LEU A 80 -12.91 -5.10 6.47
N ASP A 81 -12.93 -3.80 6.16
CA ASP A 81 -11.74 -2.93 6.24
C ASP A 81 -11.21 -2.84 7.68
N ASP A 82 -12.10 -2.67 8.66
CA ASP A 82 -11.74 -2.67 10.08
C ASP A 82 -11.18 -4.03 10.51
N GLN A 83 -11.73 -5.16 10.03
CA GLN A 83 -11.19 -6.49 10.28
C GLN A 83 -9.82 -6.71 9.61
N LEU A 84 -9.65 -6.29 8.35
CA LEU A 84 -8.39 -6.44 7.62
C LEU A 84 -7.22 -5.76 8.34
N LYS A 85 -7.47 -4.60 8.97
CA LYS A 85 -6.48 -3.85 9.76
C LYS A 85 -6.02 -4.59 11.02
N THR A 86 -6.80 -5.56 11.50
CA THR A 86 -6.42 -6.36 12.67
C THR A 86 -5.56 -7.57 12.31
N CYS A 87 -5.55 -7.99 11.04
CA CYS A 87 -4.73 -9.10 10.57
C CYS A 87 -3.24 -8.82 10.83
N GLN A 88 -2.57 -9.75 11.50
CA GLN A 88 -1.13 -9.67 11.82
C GLN A 88 -0.31 -10.66 10.99
N VAL A 89 -0.94 -11.74 10.51
CA VAL A 89 -0.30 -12.77 9.70
C VAL A 89 -1.13 -13.11 8.45
N PRO A 90 -0.50 -13.64 7.38
CA PRO A 90 -1.22 -14.02 6.15
C PRO A 90 -2.40 -14.97 6.38
N ALA A 91 -2.31 -15.84 7.39
CA ALA A 91 -3.39 -16.75 7.76
C ALA A 91 -4.68 -16.04 8.20
N ASP A 92 -4.57 -14.87 8.85
CA ASP A 92 -5.72 -14.07 9.25
C ASP A 92 -6.45 -13.53 8.00
N VAL A 93 -5.68 -13.10 7.00
CA VAL A 93 -6.21 -12.58 5.73
C VAL A 93 -6.91 -13.68 4.93
N MET A 94 -6.32 -14.87 4.87
CA MET A 94 -6.96 -16.04 4.22
C MET A 94 -8.27 -16.42 4.92
N SER A 95 -8.29 -16.38 6.26
CA SER A 95 -9.50 -16.63 7.04
C SER A 95 -10.60 -15.59 6.78
N LEU A 96 -10.23 -14.31 6.69
CA LEU A 96 -11.16 -13.23 6.34
C LEU A 96 -11.71 -13.39 4.92
N ALA A 97 -10.85 -13.74 3.95
CA ALA A 97 -11.28 -14.00 2.59
C ALA A 97 -12.25 -15.19 2.51
N GLN A 98 -12.00 -16.25 3.27
CA GLN A 98 -12.89 -17.41 3.34
C GLN A 98 -14.27 -17.04 3.89
N GLN A 99 -14.35 -16.15 4.89
CA GLN A 99 -15.63 -15.62 5.40
C GLN A 99 -16.40 -14.84 4.32
N CYS A 100 -15.70 -14.26 3.35
CA CYS A 100 -16.27 -13.59 2.18
C CYS A 100 -16.54 -14.56 1.01
N GLY A 101 -16.34 -15.86 1.19
CA GLY A 101 -16.52 -16.87 0.13
C GLY A 101 -15.39 -16.88 -0.91
N VAL A 102 -14.23 -16.30 -0.60
CA VAL A 102 -13.05 -16.26 -1.47
C VAL A 102 -11.94 -17.11 -0.85
N GLU A 103 -11.53 -18.17 -1.54
CA GLU A 103 -10.45 -19.04 -1.07
C GLU A 103 -9.09 -18.48 -1.50
N LEU A 104 -8.44 -17.63 -0.71
CA LEU A 104 -7.09 -17.14 -1.02
C LEU A 104 -6.00 -18.12 -0.57
N SER A 105 -4.97 -18.26 -1.39
CA SER A 105 -3.75 -19.01 -1.04
C SER A 105 -2.62 -18.08 -0.56
N ASN A 106 -1.61 -18.64 0.11
CA ASN A 106 -0.37 -17.89 0.40
C ASN A 106 0.29 -17.36 -0.88
N THR A 107 0.24 -18.10 -1.98
CA THR A 107 0.76 -17.66 -3.28
C THR A 107 0.01 -16.43 -3.77
N ASP A 108 -1.33 -16.41 -3.63
CA ASP A 108 -2.17 -15.28 -4.03
C ASP A 108 -1.77 -14.01 -3.26
N LEU A 109 -1.57 -14.13 -1.95
CA LEU A 109 -1.14 -13.02 -1.08
C LEU A 109 0.30 -12.57 -1.39
N GLN A 110 1.20 -13.50 -1.65
CA GLN A 110 2.58 -13.18 -2.03
C GLN A 110 2.63 -12.41 -3.35
N GLN A 111 1.84 -12.82 -4.36
CA GLN A 111 1.74 -12.10 -5.63
C GLN A 111 1.13 -10.72 -5.44
N ALA A 112 0.12 -10.58 -4.57
CA ALA A 112 -0.45 -9.28 -4.23
C ALA A 112 0.58 -8.35 -3.55
N ALA A 113 1.42 -8.90 -2.68
CA ALA A 113 2.48 -8.16 -2.01
C ALA A 113 3.58 -7.71 -2.99
N ILE A 114 4.01 -8.59 -3.90
CA ILE A 114 4.95 -8.25 -4.99
C ILE A 114 4.37 -7.16 -5.88
N ALA A 115 3.09 -7.26 -6.24
CA ALA A 115 2.41 -6.23 -7.03
C ALA A 115 2.37 -4.87 -6.30
N ALA A 116 2.22 -4.87 -4.97
CA ALA A 116 2.27 -3.67 -4.15
C ALA A 116 3.68 -3.07 -4.13
N GLU A 117 4.72 -3.89 -3.97
CA GLU A 117 6.11 -3.44 -3.98
C GLU A 117 6.49 -2.76 -5.31
N ALA A 118 5.98 -3.29 -6.41
CA ALA A 118 6.17 -2.75 -7.75
C ALA A 118 5.42 -1.43 -8.04
N VAL A 119 4.57 -0.94 -7.15
CA VAL A 119 3.95 0.40 -7.29
C VAL A 119 5.02 1.46 -6.96
N PRO A 120 5.32 2.43 -7.83
CA PRO A 120 6.29 3.48 -7.51
C PRO A 120 5.88 4.31 -6.28
N GLY A 121 6.87 4.75 -5.50
CA GLY A 121 6.63 5.63 -4.35
C GLY A 121 5.97 4.93 -3.15
N PHE A 122 5.18 5.70 -2.40
CA PHE A 122 4.49 5.25 -1.18
C PHE A 122 3.12 4.63 -1.48
N SER A 123 2.78 3.56 -0.75
CA SER A 123 1.43 3.02 -0.69
C SER A 123 1.17 2.38 0.68
N PHE A 124 -0.09 2.37 1.12
CA PHE A 124 -0.46 1.68 2.36
C PHE A 124 -0.33 0.18 2.23
N GLU A 125 -0.55 -0.36 1.03
CA GLU A 125 -0.45 -1.79 0.76
C GLU A 125 0.97 -2.28 1.01
N LYS A 126 2.00 -1.51 0.64
CA LYS A 126 3.39 -1.85 0.96
C LYS A 126 3.62 -1.93 2.46
N LEU A 127 3.16 -0.92 3.21
CA LEU A 127 3.30 -0.91 4.67
C LEU A 127 2.59 -2.10 5.30
N TRP A 128 1.37 -2.38 4.86
CA TRP A 128 0.56 -3.46 5.39
C TRP A 128 1.18 -4.82 5.08
N PHE A 129 1.59 -5.09 3.83
CA PHE A 129 2.25 -6.35 3.48
C PHE A 129 3.62 -6.54 4.14
N ARG A 130 4.38 -5.47 4.40
CA ARG A 130 5.58 -5.53 5.25
C ARG A 130 5.23 -5.93 6.68
N GLY A 131 4.18 -5.34 7.25
CA GLY A 131 3.68 -5.70 8.57
C GLY A 131 3.27 -7.17 8.68
N LEU A 132 2.76 -7.75 7.59
CA LEU A 132 2.46 -9.19 7.48
C LEU A 132 3.69 -10.07 7.20
N GLY A 133 4.87 -9.48 6.99
CA GLY A 133 6.09 -10.21 6.67
C GLY A 133 6.16 -10.78 5.24
N LEU A 134 5.37 -10.24 4.30
CA LEU A 134 5.30 -10.75 2.91
C LEU A 134 6.28 -10.07 1.95
N ILE A 135 6.78 -8.87 2.28
CA ILE A 135 7.78 -8.12 1.51
C ILE A 135 8.74 -7.37 2.46
N GLY A 136 9.90 -6.97 1.92
CA GLY A 136 10.99 -6.27 2.65
C GLY A 136 11.11 -4.77 2.38
#